data_AF-A0A7V5WHK0-F1
#
_entry.id   AF-A0A7V5WHK0-F1
#
_cell.length_a   1.000
_cell.length_b   1.000
_cell.length_c   1.000
_cell.angle_alpha   90.00
_cell.angle_beta   90.00
_cell.angle_gamma   90.00
#
_symmetry.space_group_name_H-M   'P 1'
#
loop_
_entity.id
_entity.type
_entity.pdbx_description
1 polymer ?
#
loop_
_entity_poly.entity_id
_entity_poly.type
_entity_poly.pdbx_seq_one_letter_code
_entity_poly.pdbx_strand_id
1 'polypeptide(L)'
;MEYFRKMRGSAKSPPAPGLQEIAWSWLGAFLGIAAVAGIHYHLLASSDLILIIGSFGASAVLIYGAPKSPLAQPRNLLGGHILSALIGVFCFQVFHGETWLAASLAVATAIAVMHATRTLHPPGGATALIAVIGGEQ
;
A
#
# COMPACT_ATOMS: atom_id res chain seq x y z
N MET A 1 29.88 11.92 17.84
CA MET A 1 29.34 12.65 16.67
C MET A 1 29.32 11.82 15.37
N GLU A 2 29.83 10.58 15.31
CA GLU A 2 29.83 9.79 14.06
C GLU A 2 28.51 9.09 13.69
N TYR A 3 27.63 8.78 14.65
CA TYR A 3 26.36 8.08 14.37
C TYR A 3 25.43 8.89 13.45
N PHE A 4 25.29 10.19 13.72
CA PHE A 4 24.49 11.10 12.89
C PHE A 4 25.04 11.23 11.46
N ARG A 5 26.34 10.97 11.24
CA ARG A 5 26.93 10.99 9.90
C ARG A 5 26.45 9.81 9.04
N LYS A 6 26.06 8.68 9.64
CA LYS A 6 25.48 7.52 8.93
C LYS A 6 24.06 7.81 8.41
N MET A 7 23.32 8.71 9.07
CA MET A 7 21.97 9.09 8.66
C MET A 7 21.93 10.11 7.52
N ARG A 8 23.07 10.68 7.11
CA ARG A 8 23.12 11.67 6.01
C ARG A 8 22.76 11.09 4.64
N GLY A 9 22.76 9.75 4.49
CA GLY A 9 22.63 9.09 3.20
C GLY A 9 23.83 9.37 2.29
N SER A 10 24.15 8.44 1.39
CA SER A 10 25.21 8.65 0.38
C SER A 10 24.67 9.13 -0.96
N ALA A 11 23.35 9.11 -1.14
CA ALA A 11 22.68 9.45 -2.38
C ALA A 11 22.35 10.95 -2.46
N LYS A 12 22.56 11.55 -3.63
CA LYS A 12 22.07 12.90 -3.93
C LYS A 12 20.55 12.86 -4.05
N SER A 13 19.86 13.74 -3.33
CA SER A 13 18.40 13.86 -3.46
C SER A 13 18.01 14.16 -4.91
N PRO A 14 16.90 13.58 -5.41
CA PRO A 14 16.40 13.92 -6.74
C PRO A 14 16.08 15.43 -6.81
N PRO A 15 16.16 16.03 -8.01
CA PRO A 15 15.76 17.42 -8.19
C PRO A 15 14.30 17.60 -7.76
N ALA A 16 13.98 18.78 -7.21
CA ALA A 16 12.62 19.09 -6.81
C ALA A 16 11.68 19.08 -8.03
N PRO A 17 10.47 18.50 -7.92
CA PRO A 17 9.49 18.52 -9.00
C PRO A 17 9.00 19.95 -9.25
N GLY A 18 8.63 20.23 -10.50
CA GLY A 18 8.06 21.53 -10.88
C GLY A 18 6.66 21.73 -10.29
N LEU A 19 6.21 22.99 -10.15
CA LEU A 19 4.87 23.31 -9.64
C LEU A 19 3.74 22.62 -10.41
N GLN A 20 3.89 22.47 -11.72
CA GLN A 20 2.93 21.76 -12.56
C GLN A 20 2.87 20.26 -12.22
N GLU A 21 4.01 19.60 -11.99
CA GLU A 21 4.05 18.20 -11.58
C GLU A 21 3.41 18.01 -10.19
N ILE A 22 3.68 18.95 -9.27
CA ILE A 22 3.04 18.97 -7.93
C ILE A 22 1.52 19.11 -8.06
N ALA A 23 1.04 20.04 -8.88
CA ALA A 23 -0.39 20.27 -9.08
C ALA A 23 -1.09 19.02 -9.67
N TRP A 24 -0.49 18.36 -10.64
CA TRP A 24 -1.02 17.10 -11.19
C TRP A 24 -0.99 15.95 -10.19
N SER A 25 0.08 15.85 -9.39
CA SER A 25 0.20 14.85 -8.34
C SER A 25 -0.91 15.02 -7.30
N TRP A 26 -1.14 16.27 -6.88
CA TRP A 26 -2.19 16.63 -5.94
C TRP A 26 -3.58 16.34 -6.49
N LEU A 27 -3.88 16.81 -7.71
CA LEU A 27 -5.19 16.63 -8.32
C LEU A 27 -5.51 15.14 -8.56
N GLY A 28 -4.54 14.38 -9.09
CA GLY A 28 -4.70 12.94 -9.31
C GLY A 28 -4.90 12.17 -7.99
N ALA A 29 -4.09 12.47 -6.97
CA ALA A 29 -4.25 11.85 -5.66
C ALA A 29 -5.58 12.19 -5.01
N PHE A 30 -6.00 13.46 -5.05
CA PHE A 30 -7.29 13.89 -4.51
C PHE A 30 -8.45 13.17 -5.20
N LEU A 31 -8.52 13.20 -6.53
CA LEU A 31 -9.60 12.56 -7.28
C LEU A 31 -9.62 11.04 -7.07
N GLY A 32 -8.44 10.40 -7.09
CA GLY A 32 -8.32 8.96 -6.88
C GLY A 32 -8.75 8.52 -5.48
N ILE A 33 -8.25 9.19 -4.43
CA ILE A 33 -8.62 8.87 -3.06
C ILE A 33 -10.06 9.24 -2.76
N ALA A 34 -10.57 10.38 -3.26
CA ALA A 34 -11.97 10.74 -3.12
C ALA A 34 -12.91 9.71 -3.76
N ALA A 35 -12.55 9.16 -4.92
CA ALA A 35 -13.32 8.10 -5.56
C ALA A 35 -13.33 6.82 -4.69
N VAL A 36 -12.18 6.36 -4.21
CA VAL A 36 -12.08 5.17 -3.33
C VAL A 36 -12.84 5.39 -2.03
N ALA A 37 -12.67 6.54 -1.38
CA ALA A 37 -13.34 6.89 -0.13
C ALA A 37 -14.85 7.05 -0.32
N GLY A 38 -15.29 7.67 -1.41
CA GLY A 38 -16.71 7.83 -1.75
C GLY A 38 -17.39 6.48 -2.04
N ILE A 39 -16.73 5.60 -2.80
CA ILE A 39 -17.20 4.22 -3.02
C ILE A 39 -17.34 3.50 -1.68
N HIS A 40 -16.32 3.56 -0.82
CA HIS A 40 -16.39 2.92 0.49
C HIS A 40 -17.52 3.50 1.35
N TYR A 41 -17.59 4.83 1.45
CA TYR A 41 -18.57 5.51 2.30
C TYR A 41 -20.03 5.28 1.87
N HIS A 42 -20.29 5.17 0.57
CA HIS A 42 -21.65 5.01 0.05
C HIS A 42 -22.07 3.57 -0.21
N LEU A 43 -21.13 2.65 -0.48
CA LEU A 43 -21.44 1.27 -0.89
C LEU A 43 -21.00 0.20 0.12
N LEU A 44 -20.12 0.51 1.08
CA LEU A 44 -19.63 -0.45 2.07
C LEU A 44 -20.00 -0.02 3.50
N ALA A 45 -20.23 -0.99 4.39
CA ALA A 45 -20.53 -0.74 5.80
C ALA A 45 -19.28 -0.28 6.57
N SER A 46 -19.51 0.55 7.58
CA SER A 46 -18.63 1.60 8.11
C SER A 46 -17.36 1.22 8.90
N SER A 47 -16.96 -0.05 8.98
CA SER A 47 -16.00 -0.48 10.00
C SER A 47 -14.50 -0.32 9.61
N ASP A 48 -14.14 -0.29 8.31
CA ASP A 48 -12.73 -0.45 7.90
C ASP A 48 -12.13 0.71 7.08
N LEU A 49 -12.82 1.85 7.00
CA LEU A 49 -12.43 2.98 6.14
C LEU A 49 -11.00 3.49 6.43
N ILE A 50 -10.61 3.58 7.71
CA ILE A 50 -9.31 4.13 8.13
C ILE A 50 -8.15 3.28 7.60
N LEU A 51 -8.29 1.96 7.70
CA LEU A 51 -7.27 1.01 7.30
C LEU A 51 -7.11 0.97 5.78
N ILE A 52 -8.23 0.95 5.05
CA ILE A 52 -8.27 0.98 3.58
C ILE A 52 -7.60 2.26 3.05
N ILE A 53 -7.87 3.41 3.66
CA ILE A 53 -7.22 4.69 3.29
C ILE A 53 -5.70 4.62 3.48
N GLY A 54 -5.19 3.90 4.49
CA GLY A 54 -3.75 3.72 4.69
C GLY A 54 -3.06 3.04 3.50
N SER A 55 -3.63 1.93 3.01
CA SER A 55 -3.08 1.20 1.86
C SER A 55 -3.25 1.98 0.55
N PHE A 56 -4.46 2.48 0.25
CA PHE A 56 -4.69 3.24 -0.98
C PHE A 56 -4.01 4.61 -1.00
N GLY A 57 -3.83 5.25 0.16
CA GLY A 57 -3.06 6.47 0.31
C GLY A 57 -1.60 6.29 -0.10
N ALA A 58 -0.96 5.20 0.35
CA ALA A 58 0.40 4.86 -0.07
C ALA A 58 0.46 4.54 -1.59
N SER A 59 -0.58 3.89 -2.15
CA SER A 59 -0.71 3.72 -3.60
C SER A 59 -0.79 5.05 -4.34
N ALA A 60 -1.58 6.01 -3.83
CA ALA A 60 -1.71 7.34 -4.44
C ALA A 60 -0.37 8.09 -4.43
N VAL A 61 0.40 8.04 -3.34
CA VAL A 61 1.75 8.62 -3.29
C VAL A 61 2.63 8.04 -4.40
N LEU A 62 2.58 6.73 -4.60
CA LEU A 62 3.43 6.05 -5.57
C LEU A 62 2.99 6.32 -7.03
N ILE A 63 1.69 6.22 -7.31
CA ILE A 63 1.15 6.38 -8.67
C ILE A 63 1.20 7.84 -9.12
N TYR A 64 0.79 8.77 -8.24
CA TYR A 64 0.67 10.18 -8.61
C TYR A 64 1.92 10.99 -8.26
N GLY A 65 2.60 10.69 -7.16
CA GLY A 65 3.81 11.38 -6.73
C GLY A 65 5.11 10.83 -7.34
N ALA A 66 5.11 9.57 -7.79
CA ALA A 66 6.26 8.94 -8.44
C ALA A 66 5.85 8.10 -9.67
N PRO A 67 5.12 8.65 -10.66
CA PRO A 67 4.56 7.89 -11.79
C PRO A 67 5.62 7.19 -12.65
N LYS A 68 6.86 7.71 -12.67
CA LYS A 68 7.98 7.12 -13.41
C LYS A 68 8.63 5.94 -12.67
N SER A 69 8.20 5.64 -11.45
CA SER A 69 8.71 4.52 -10.68
C SER A 69 8.35 3.19 -11.37
N PRO A 70 9.29 2.23 -11.45
CA PRO A 70 8.96 0.89 -11.93
C PRO A 70 7.94 0.20 -11.02
N LEU A 71 7.82 0.62 -9.75
CA LEU A 71 6.82 0.10 -8.82
C LEU A 71 5.41 0.66 -9.12
N ALA A 72 5.29 1.81 -9.77
CA ALA A 72 4.01 2.47 -10.07
C ALA A 72 3.27 1.91 -11.28
N GLN A 73 3.82 0.85 -11.90
CA GLN A 73 3.21 0.23 -13.06
C GLN A 73 1.83 -0.38 -12.71
N PRO A 74 0.81 -0.26 -13.58
CA PRO A 74 -0.55 -0.76 -13.30
C PRO A 74 -0.59 -2.25 -12.92
N ARG A 75 0.30 -3.06 -13.50
CA ARG A 75 0.46 -4.47 -13.15
C ARG A 75 0.82 -4.67 -11.67
N ASN A 76 1.72 -3.86 -11.14
CA ASN A 76 2.14 -3.96 -9.74
C ASN A 76 1.01 -3.50 -8.84
N LEU A 77 0.36 -2.38 -9.16
CA LEU A 77 -0.79 -1.89 -8.41
C LEU A 77 -1.89 -2.96 -8.28
N LEU A 78 -2.38 -3.47 -9.41
CA LEU A 78 -3.48 -4.45 -9.43
C LEU A 78 -3.04 -5.79 -8.85
N GLY A 79 -1.94 -6.35 -9.37
CA GLY A 79 -1.45 -7.65 -8.93
C GLY A 79 -1.02 -7.66 -7.47
N GLY A 80 -0.37 -6.59 -7.01
CA GLY A 80 0.08 -6.45 -5.63
C GLY A 80 -1.07 -6.36 -4.64
N HIS A 81 -2.12 -5.59 -4.91
CA HIS A 81 -3.31 -5.56 -4.03
C HIS A 81 -4.09 -6.88 -4.07
N ILE A 82 -4.35 -7.43 -5.26
CA ILE A 82 -5.15 -8.66 -5.40
C ILE A 82 -4.47 -9.85 -4.72
N LEU A 83 -3.19 -10.11 -5.01
CA LEU A 83 -2.46 -11.23 -4.42
C LEU A 83 -2.32 -11.05 -2.91
N SER A 84 -2.04 -9.83 -2.44
CA SER A 84 -1.91 -9.55 -1.01
C SER A 84 -3.22 -9.73 -0.26
N ALA A 85 -4.35 -9.32 -0.84
CA ALA A 85 -5.67 -9.53 -0.24
C ALA A 85 -5.99 -11.03 -0.12
N LEU A 86 -5.75 -11.81 -1.17
CA LEU A 86 -5.97 -13.26 -1.15
C LEU A 86 -5.13 -13.96 -0.07
N ILE A 87 -3.85 -13.58 0.03
CA ILE A 87 -2.92 -14.12 1.03
C ILE A 87 -3.33 -13.71 2.44
N GLY A 88 -3.70 -12.44 2.65
CA GLY A 88 -4.16 -11.94 3.94
C GLY A 88 -5.41 -12.66 4.44
N VAL A 89 -6.43 -12.81 3.58
CA VAL A 89 -7.65 -13.57 3.90
C VAL A 89 -7.31 -15.04 4.19
N PHE A 90 -6.45 -15.66 3.39
CA PHE A 90 -6.02 -17.04 3.64
C PHE A 90 -5.34 -17.20 5.01
N CYS A 91 -4.40 -16.32 5.35
CA CYS A 91 -3.72 -16.34 6.64
C CYS A 91 -4.69 -16.09 7.80
N PHE A 92 -5.64 -15.16 7.66
CA PHE A 92 -6.70 -14.97 8.64
C PHE A 92 -7.50 -16.26 8.85
N GLN A 93 -7.98 -16.89 7.78
CA GLN A 93 -8.82 -18.09 7.90
C GLN A 93 -8.10 -19.28 8.56
N VAL A 94 -6.79 -19.43 8.34
CA VAL A 94 -5.99 -20.54 8.90
C VAL A 94 -5.50 -20.24 10.33
N PHE A 95 -5.17 -18.98 10.63
CA PHE A 95 -4.48 -18.59 11.86
C PHE A 95 -5.25 -17.55 12.69
N HIS A 96 -6.58 -17.39 12.51
CA HIS A 96 -7.38 -16.37 13.21
C HIS A 96 -7.27 -16.42 14.74
N GLY A 97 -6.95 -17.58 15.32
CA GLY A 97 -6.74 -17.72 16.77
C GLY A 97 -5.50 -16.99 17.30
N GLU A 98 -4.56 -16.63 16.43
CA GLU A 98 -3.29 -15.97 16.76
C GLU A 98 -3.05 -14.81 15.79
N THR A 99 -3.74 -13.68 15.98
CA THR A 99 -3.74 -12.53 15.04
C THR A 99 -2.33 -12.02 14.72
N TRP A 100 -1.42 -11.99 15.70
CA TRP A 100 -0.04 -11.53 15.48
C TRP A 100 0.71 -12.44 14.49
N LEU A 101 0.46 -13.75 14.55
CA LEU A 101 1.06 -14.75 13.68
C LEU A 101 0.43 -14.67 12.29
N ALA A 102 -0.91 -14.60 12.22
CA ALA A 102 -1.65 -14.42 10.97
C ALA A 102 -1.18 -13.18 10.20
N ALA A 103 -1.04 -12.04 10.89
CA ALA A 103 -0.61 -10.78 10.30
C ALA A 103 0.83 -10.85 9.79
N SER A 104 1.74 -11.42 10.60
CA SER A 104 3.15 -11.57 10.23
C SER A 104 3.32 -12.48 9.01
N LEU A 105 2.61 -13.61 8.99
CA LEU A 105 2.62 -14.56 7.87
C LEU A 105 1.98 -13.95 6.61
N ALA A 106 0.88 -13.22 6.75
CA ALA A 106 0.20 -12.56 5.63
C ALA A 106 1.14 -11.58 4.91
N VAL A 107 1.76 -10.67 5.66
CA VAL A 107 2.66 -9.66 5.08
C VAL A 107 3.90 -10.29 4.47
N ALA A 108 4.57 -11.21 5.20
CA ALA A 108 5.78 -11.87 4.70
C ALA A 108 5.51 -12.68 3.43
N THR A 109 4.42 -13.45 3.42
CA THR A 109 4.03 -14.27 2.27
C THR A 109 3.60 -13.41 1.09
N ALA A 110 2.86 -12.32 1.32
CA ALA A 110 2.47 -11.38 0.28
C ALA A 110 3.68 -10.74 -0.41
N ILE A 111 4.70 -10.33 0.37
CA ILE A 111 5.96 -9.82 -0.18
C ILE A 111 6.65 -10.90 -1.04
N ALA A 112 6.78 -12.12 -0.52
CA ALA A 112 7.43 -13.22 -1.25
C ALA A 112 6.70 -13.53 -2.57
N VAL A 113 5.36 -13.61 -2.55
CA VAL A 113 4.55 -13.89 -3.74
C VAL A 113 4.65 -12.75 -4.75
N MET A 114 4.53 -11.49 -4.31
CA MET A 114 4.69 -10.33 -5.20
C MET A 114 6.09 -10.29 -5.85
N HIS A 115 7.14 -10.69 -5.12
CA HIS A 115 8.48 -10.85 -5.69
C HIS A 115 8.50 -11.94 -6.77
N ALA A 116 7.92 -13.11 -6.49
CA ALA A 116 7.88 -14.24 -7.42
C ALA A 116 7.09 -13.92 -8.71
N THR A 117 5.97 -13.19 -8.60
CA THR A 117 5.08 -12.85 -9.73
C THR A 117 5.49 -11.56 -10.45
N ARG A 118 6.51 -10.86 -9.94
CA ARG A 118 6.95 -9.53 -10.40
C ARG A 118 5.80 -8.52 -10.40
N THR A 119 5.08 -8.48 -9.29
CA THR A 119 3.98 -7.53 -9.03
C THR A 119 4.22 -6.73 -7.75
N LEU A 120 5.49 -6.47 -7.41
CA LEU A 120 5.86 -5.80 -6.17
C LEU A 120 5.25 -4.41 -6.09
N HIS A 121 4.28 -4.26 -5.19
CA HIS A 121 3.62 -3.01 -4.86
C HIS A 121 3.61 -2.88 -3.34
N PRO A 122 4.50 -2.07 -2.74
CA PRO A 122 4.62 -1.97 -1.30
C PRO A 122 3.30 -1.72 -0.54
N PRO A 123 2.35 -0.91 -1.05
CA PRO A 123 1.03 -0.76 -0.43
C PRO A 123 0.20 -2.05 -0.35
N GLY A 124 0.47 -3.04 -1.20
CA GLY A 124 -0.12 -4.38 -1.13
C GLY A 124 0.20 -5.09 0.18
N GLY A 125 1.40 -4.90 0.75
CA GLY A 125 1.73 -5.45 2.07
C GLY A 125 0.78 -4.93 3.17
N ALA A 126 0.41 -3.64 3.11
CA ALA A 126 -0.62 -3.10 3.99
C ALA A 126 -1.98 -3.74 3.71
N THR A 127 -2.35 -4.01 2.46
CA THR A 127 -3.59 -4.74 2.13
C THR A 127 -3.64 -6.13 2.76
N ALA A 128 -2.53 -6.89 2.73
CA ALA A 128 -2.45 -8.20 3.37
C ALA A 128 -2.67 -8.10 4.89
N LEU A 129 -2.07 -7.09 5.52
CA LEU A 129 -2.25 -6.83 6.95
C LEU A 129 -3.70 -6.46 7.29
N ILE A 130 -4.29 -5.55 6.53
CA ILE A 130 -5.67 -5.09 6.72
C ILE A 130 -6.65 -6.25 6.60
N ALA A 131 -6.43 -7.18 5.67
CA ALA A 131 -7.28 -8.37 5.55
C ALA A 131 -7.24 -9.29 6.79
N VAL A 132 -6.24 -9.14 7.67
CA VAL A 132 -6.14 -9.89 8.93
C VAL A 132 -6.68 -9.10 10.12
N ILE A 133 -6.48 -7.78 10.17
CA ILE A 133 -6.78 -6.95 11.35
C ILE A 133 -7.99 -6.01 11.19
N GLY A 134 -8.43 -5.78 9.96
CA GLY A 134 -9.49 -4.84 9.61
C GLY A 134 -10.83 -5.53 9.42
N GLY A 135 -11.25 -6.30 10.42
CA GLY A 135 -12.60 -6.83 10.52
C GLY A 135 -12.95 -6.94 11.99
N GLU A 136 -14.17 -6.56 12.37
CA GLU A 136 -14.68 -6.92 13.69
C GLU A 136 -14.79 -8.46 13.77
N GLN A 137 -14.41 -9.00 14.92
CA GLN A 137 -14.62 -10.42 15.26
C GLN A 137 -16.10 -10.73 15.40
#